data_AF-A0A0D0BDT3-F1
#
_entry.id   AF-A0A0D0BDT3-F1
#
_cell.length_a   1.000
_cell.length_b   1.000
_cell.length_c   1.000
_cell.angle_alpha   90.00
_cell.angle_beta   90.00
_cell.angle_gamma   90.00
#
_symmetry.space_group_name_H-M   'P 1'
#
loop_
_entity.id
_entity.type
_entity.pdbx_description
1 polymer ?
#
loop_
_entity_poly.entity_id
_entity_poly.type
_entity_poly.pdbx_seq_one_letter_code
_entity_poly.pdbx_strand_id
1 'polypeptide(L)'
;MDLCLVYSSPEIFVILDTSRIHSVLGKPCECHHSLPLQEQLLCAHLWPVTVRNPHTTASFDLLNHFQLLSFMSKIYAEHMYNSLECLTDNTGINIPSVH
;
A
#
# COMPACT_ATOMS: atom_id res chain seq x y z
N MET A 1 3.33 20.09 19.25
CA MET A 1 2.26 19.21 18.72
C MET A 1 1.15 20.14 18.28
N ASP A 2 1.41 20.91 17.22
CA ASP A 2 0.49 21.94 16.78
C ASP A 2 -0.31 21.37 15.62
N LEU A 3 -1.61 21.25 15.90
CA LEU A 3 -2.72 20.79 15.08
C LEU A 3 -2.47 20.88 13.56
N CYS A 4 -2.15 19.72 12.96
CA CYS A 4 -2.36 19.48 11.53
C CYS A 4 -3.87 19.40 11.21
N LEU A 5 -4.57 20.53 11.31
CA LEU A 5 -5.97 20.68 10.89
C LEU A 5 -6.10 21.28 9.48
N VAL A 6 -5.07 21.14 8.63
CA VAL A 6 -5.21 21.54 7.22
C VAL A 6 -6.15 20.55 6.54
N TYR A 7 -7.08 21.11 5.77
CA TYR A 7 -8.24 20.47 5.18
C TYR A 7 -7.83 19.64 3.94
N SER A 8 -6.94 18.66 4.09
CA SER A 8 -6.64 17.74 2.99
C SER A 8 -7.87 16.87 2.70
N SER A 9 -8.15 16.67 1.42
CA SER A 9 -9.23 15.78 0.99
C SER A 9 -8.87 14.33 1.37
N PRO A 10 -9.83 13.56 1.90
CA PRO A 10 -9.61 12.14 2.10
C PRO A 10 -9.46 11.46 0.74
N GLU A 11 -8.46 10.61 0.62
CA GLU A 11 -8.07 9.90 -0.59
C GLU A 11 -8.11 8.40 -0.35
N ILE A 12 -8.41 7.62 -1.39
CA ILE A 12 -8.41 6.16 -1.29
C ILE A 12 -6.98 5.66 -1.55
N PHE A 13 -6.48 4.85 -0.62
CA PHE A 13 -5.23 4.12 -0.75
C PHE A 13 -5.52 2.63 -0.88
N VAL A 14 -4.83 1.97 -1.80
CA VAL A 14 -4.80 0.53 -1.92
C VAL A 14 -3.54 0.03 -1.23
N ILE A 15 -3.70 -0.80 -0.20
CA ILE A 15 -2.61 -1.36 0.59
C ILE A 15 -2.56 -2.86 0.33
N LEU A 16 -1.44 -3.32 -0.22
CA LEU A 16 -1.10 -4.73 -0.36
C LEU A 16 -0.50 -5.22 0.96
N ASP A 17 -1.23 -6.06 1.67
CA ASP A 17 -0.81 -6.69 2.93
C ASP A 17 -0.56 -8.19 2.72
N THR A 18 0.11 -8.85 3.68
CA THR A 18 0.28 -10.31 3.69
C THR A 18 -1.05 -11.08 3.70
N SER A 19 -2.12 -10.48 4.23
CA SER A 19 -3.42 -11.13 4.38
C SER A 19 -4.39 -10.91 3.22
N ARG A 20 -4.40 -9.71 2.61
CA ARG A 20 -5.30 -9.33 1.51
C ARG A 20 -4.91 -7.98 0.90
N ILE A 21 -5.68 -7.54 -0.09
CA ILE A 21 -5.67 -6.18 -0.63
C ILE A 21 -6.72 -5.34 0.10
N HIS A 22 -6.31 -4.19 0.64
CA HIS A 22 -7.18 -3.29 1.39
C HIS A 22 -7.40 -1.98 0.63
N SER A 23 -8.65 -1.53 0.50
CA SER A 23 -8.98 -0.15 0.15
C SER A 23 -9.26 0.64 1.42
N VAL A 24 -8.43 1.63 1.72
CA VAL A 24 -8.49 2.42 2.96
C VAL A 24 -8.63 3.89 2.61
N LEU A 25 -9.51 4.58 3.33
CA LEU A 25 -9.61 6.03 3.26
C LEU A 25 -8.50 6.64 4.14
N GLY A 26 -7.52 7.28 3.51
CA GLY A 26 -6.41 7.96 4.17
C GLY A 26 -6.51 9.47 4.01
N LYS A 27 -5.86 10.21 4.92
CA LYS A 27 -5.74 11.65 4.82
C LYS A 27 -4.26 12.03 4.94
N PRO A 28 -3.57 12.33 3.82
CA PRO A 28 -2.20 12.79 3.90
C PRO A 28 -2.14 14.17 4.55
N CYS A 29 -1.03 14.47 5.23
CA CYS A 29 -0.79 15.77 5.80
C CYS A 29 -0.36 16.76 4.70
N GLU A 30 -0.98 17.93 4.66
CA GLU A 30 -0.67 19.00 3.68
C GLU A 30 -0.36 20.34 4.37
N CYS A 31 0.13 20.29 5.62
CA CYS A 31 0.55 21.51 6.32
C CYS A 31 1.85 22.09 5.72
N HIS A 32 2.20 23.34 6.03
CA HIS A 32 3.42 23.97 5.51
C HIS A 32 4.71 23.19 5.85
N HIS A 33 4.68 22.39 6.91
CA HIS A 33 5.78 21.52 7.33
C HIS A 33 5.59 20.05 6.93
N SER A 34 4.62 19.74 6.05
CA SER A 34 4.35 18.37 5.66
C SER A 34 5.50 17.80 4.84
N LEU A 35 5.89 16.57 5.16
CA LEU A 35 6.78 15.79 4.30
C LEU A 35 6.09 15.48 2.97
N PRO A 36 6.83 15.21 1.89
CA PRO A 36 6.26 14.63 0.67
C PRO A 36 5.43 13.38 0.96
N LEU A 37 4.36 13.13 0.18
CA LEU A 37 3.46 11.99 0.39
C LEU A 37 4.20 10.64 0.51
N GLN A 38 5.21 10.42 -0.31
CA GLN A 38 6.04 9.21 -0.26
C GLN A 38 6.72 9.02 1.10
N GLU A 39 7.28 10.09 1.66
CA GLU A 39 7.91 10.04 2.99
C GLU A 39 6.89 9.82 4.09
N GLN A 40 5.70 10.42 3.99
CA GLN A 40 4.60 10.16 4.92
C GLN A 40 4.17 8.69 4.91
N LEU A 41 4.09 8.07 3.72
CA LEU A 41 3.78 6.65 3.57
C LEU A 41 4.89 5.78 4.17
N LEU A 42 6.15 6.12 3.94
CA LEU A 42 7.28 5.41 4.55
C LEU A 42 7.28 5.51 6.08
N CYS A 43 6.96 6.68 6.64
CA CYS A 43 6.74 6.84 8.08
C CYS A 43 5.60 5.96 8.60
N ALA A 44 4.60 5.68 7.76
CA ALA A 44 3.50 4.76 8.05
C ALA A 44 3.82 3.28 7.74
N HIS A 45 5.08 2.94 7.44
CA HIS A 45 5.51 1.57 7.06
C HIS A 45 4.84 1.04 5.77
N LEU A 46 4.53 1.96 4.85
CA LEU A 46 3.95 1.67 3.55
C LEU A 46 4.94 2.07 2.46
N TRP A 47 5.29 1.12 1.60
CA TRP A 47 6.15 1.34 0.45
C TRP A 47 5.31 1.69 -0.79
N PRO A 48 5.47 2.87 -1.40
CA PRO A 48 4.73 3.22 -2.61
C PRO A 48 5.16 2.32 -3.77
N VAL A 49 4.18 1.70 -4.45
CA VAL A 49 4.46 0.81 -5.59
C VAL A 49 4.97 1.62 -6.79
N THR A 50 4.49 2.86 -6.96
CA THR A 50 5.00 3.76 -7.99
C THR A 50 5.29 5.14 -7.44
N VAL A 51 6.31 5.79 -8.01
CA VAL A 51 6.68 7.18 -7.66
C VAL A 51 5.62 8.18 -8.14
N ARG A 52 4.98 7.90 -9.28
CA ARG A 52 4.02 8.81 -9.94
C ARG A 52 2.61 8.76 -9.34
N ASN A 53 2.19 7.59 -8.86
CA ASN A 53 0.88 7.40 -8.26
C ASN A 53 1.03 6.56 -6.98
N PRO A 54 1.26 7.18 -5.82
CA PRO A 54 1.52 6.48 -4.56
C PRO A 54 0.23 5.98 -3.87
N HIS A 55 -0.93 6.04 -4.53
CA HIS A 55 -2.17 5.50 -3.95
C HIS A 55 -2.13 3.99 -3.79
N THR A 56 -1.36 3.28 -4.61
CA THR A 56 -1.04 1.87 -4.37
C THR A 56 0.25 1.75 -3.58
N THR A 57 0.16 1.09 -2.43
CA THR A 57 1.30 0.83 -1.54
C THR A 57 1.36 -0.65 -1.15
N ALA A 58 2.56 -1.13 -0.85
CA ALA A 58 2.78 -2.42 -0.22
C ALA A 58 3.21 -2.20 1.23
N SER A 59 2.66 -2.99 2.15
CA SER A 59 3.18 -3.02 3.52
C SER A 59 4.62 -3.54 3.53
N PHE A 60 5.41 -3.05 4.49
CA PHE A 60 6.77 -3.57 4.69
C PHE A 60 6.75 -5.07 5.06
N ASP A 61 5.71 -5.53 5.76
CA ASP A 61 5.53 -6.95 6.08
C ASP A 61 5.36 -7.81 4.83
N LEU A 62 4.59 -7.35 3.84
CA LEU A 62 4.48 -8.02 2.55
C LEU A 62 5.82 -8.06 1.81
N LEU A 63 6.57 -6.95 1.80
CA LEU A 63 7.89 -6.89 1.17
C LEU A 63 8.88 -7.84 1.85
N ASN A 64 8.88 -7.91 3.18
CA ASN A 64 9.70 -8.84 3.95
C ASN A 64 9.33 -10.29 3.63
N HIS A 65 8.02 -10.59 3.54
CA HIS A 65 7.54 -11.92 3.19
C HIS A 65 7.98 -12.32 1.78
N PHE A 66 7.86 -11.42 0.80
CA PHE A 66 8.33 -11.63 -0.57
C PHE A 66 9.83 -11.91 -0.63
N GLN A 67 10.61 -11.11 0.08
CA GLN A 67 12.07 -11.26 0.13
C GLN A 67 12.46 -12.63 0.70
N LEU A 68 11.84 -13.06 1.79
CA LEU A 68 12.08 -14.37 2.39
C LEU A 68 11.71 -15.51 1.41
N LEU A 69 10.54 -15.44 0.77
CA LEU A 69 10.12 -16.43 -0.22
C LEU A 69 11.03 -16.48 -1.45
N SER A 70 11.56 -15.34 -1.87
CA SER A 70 12.50 -15.22 -3.00
C SER A 70 13.84 -15.89 -2.74
N PHE A 71 14.26 -16.02 -1.48
CA PHE A 71 15.45 -16.78 -1.12
C PHE A 71 15.21 -18.28 -1.09
N MET A 72 14.00 -18.72 -0.73
CA MET A 72 13.67 -20.13 -0.59
C MET A 72 13.21 -20.77 -1.91
N SER A 73 12.64 -19.97 -2.81
CA SER A 73 12.00 -20.45 -4.03
C SER A 73 12.03 -19.40 -5.13
N LYS A 74 11.88 -19.85 -6.38
CA LYS A 74 11.67 -18.93 -7.50
C LYS A 74 10.22 -18.42 -7.47
N ILE A 75 10.00 -17.30 -6.80
CA ILE A 75 8.72 -16.59 -6.79
C ILE A 75 8.86 -15.28 -7.58
N TYR A 76 7.80 -14.91 -8.29
CA TYR A 76 7.69 -13.62 -8.96
C TYR A 76 6.66 -12.76 -8.24
N ALA A 77 6.79 -11.44 -8.33
CA ALA A 77 5.84 -10.51 -7.74
C ALA A 77 4.39 -10.76 -8.19
N GLU A 78 4.19 -11.17 -9.45
CA GLU A 78 2.88 -11.56 -9.98
C GLU A 78 2.24 -12.71 -9.21
N HIS A 79 3.01 -13.73 -8.81
CA HIS A 79 2.46 -14.88 -8.07
C HIS A 79 2.00 -14.48 -6.68
N MET A 80 2.77 -13.60 -6.03
CA MET A 80 2.39 -13.06 -4.73
C MET A 80 1.14 -12.19 -4.86
N TYR A 81 1.09 -11.31 -5.86
CA TYR A 81 -0.07 -10.47 -6.12
C TYR A 81 -1.34 -11.29 -6.40
N ASN A 82 -1.28 -12.30 -7.28
CA ASN A 82 -2.40 -13.19 -7.56
C ASN A 82 -2.87 -13.94 -6.30
N SER A 83 -1.92 -14.31 -5.42
CA SER A 83 -2.27 -14.92 -4.13
C SER A 83 -3.06 -13.96 -3.24
N LEU A 84 -2.68 -12.67 -3.22
CA LEU A 84 -3.42 -11.63 -2.52
C LEU A 84 -4.81 -11.40 -3.12
N GLU A 85 -4.95 -11.45 -4.45
CA GLU A 85 -6.27 -11.37 -5.09
C GLU A 85 -7.16 -12.53 -4.63
N CYS A 86 -6.67 -13.77 -4.66
CA CYS A 86 -7.42 -14.92 -4.17
C CYS A 86 -7.79 -14.83 -2.68
N LEU A 87 -6.88 -14.32 -1.84
CA LEU A 87 -7.14 -14.08 -0.41
C LEU A 87 -8.16 -12.96 -0.18
N THR A 88 -8.23 -11.98 -1.08
CA THR A 88 -9.18 -10.86 -1.02
C THR A 88 -10.56 -11.30 -1.45
N ASP A 89 -10.65 -11.90 -2.63
CA ASP A 89 -11.87 -12.48 -3.18
C ASP A 89 -11.50 -13.54 -4.22
N ASN A 90 -11.62 -14.80 -3.83
CA ASN A 90 -11.30 -15.94 -4.68
C ASN A 90 -12.22 -16.07 -5.92
N THR A 91 -13.28 -15.25 -6.01
CA THR A 91 -14.13 -15.16 -7.22
C THR A 91 -13.60 -14.16 -8.24
N GLY A 92 -12.67 -13.28 -7.85
CA GLY A 92 -12.12 -12.21 -8.69
C GLY A 92 -13.08 -11.04 -8.96
N ILE A 93 -14.24 -10.99 -8.29
CA ILE A 93 -15.28 -9.99 -8.59
C ILE A 93 -15.02 -8.67 -7.84
N ASN A 94 -14.59 -8.75 -6.57
CA ASN A 94 -14.47 -7.59 -5.68
C ASN A 94 -13.01 -7.29 -5.33
N ILE A 95 -12.13 -7.32 -6.33
CA ILE A 95 -10.72 -6.96 -6.16
C ILE A 95 -10.57 -5.44 -6.35
N PRO A 96 -9.96 -4.71 -5.38
CA PRO A 96 -9.65 -3.30 -5.55
C PRO A 96 -8.80 -3.03 -6.79
N SER A 97 -9.14 -2.01 -7.58
CA SER A 97 -8.33 -1.60 -8.73
C SER A 97 -6.98 -1.06 -8.28
N VAL A 98 -5.90 -1.61 -8.85
CA VAL A 98 -4.51 -1.25 -8.54
C VAL A 98 -3.89 -0.37 -9.64
N HIS A 99 -4.62 -0.10 -10.74
CA HIS A 99 -4.22 0.75 -11.87
C HIS A 99 -4.52 2.23 -11.65
#